data_AF-A0A9D8TLS1-F1
#
_entry.id   AF-A0A9D8TLS1-F1
#
_cell.length_a   1.000
_cell.length_b   1.000
_cell.length_c   1.000
_cell.angle_alpha   90.00
_cell.angle_beta   90.00
_cell.angle_gamma   90.00
#
_symmetry.space_group_name_H-M   'P 1'
#
loop_
_entity.id
_entity.type
_entity.pdbx_description
1 polymer ?
#
loop_
_entity_poly.entity_id
_entity_poly.type
_entity_poly.pdbx_seq_one_letter_code
_entity_poly.pdbx_strand_id
1 'polypeptide(L)'
;MEGNNIINTTPAGKVDAQKWLRFSEVLTLSLGAGLLLSGIIFFFAYNWETIHRFVKMGIVAALLLSTFVAVVKVPMRDWVRNITIFSMCILVGAFLALFGQIYQTGADSYTLFLSWAICIVVWVVVADFYPLWIFFIGLTMLAYGLIPSVKLGFTDFVVITSLFILFFEFSPKLIPHKSVAPKWFMTLLFSVAYTLAVIMISIVIFDGFDFIDGWDFSISIAVSAATLFYAFMKRNLMLYSVFCIGVLTIIYELLIRITDDWVVMIWASIPFMACIYFLGKHLIDKKREWDAIPSANQQTENQNNE
;
A
#
# COMPACT_ATOMS: atom_id res chain seq x y z
N MET A 1 -3.07 -53.30 -32.65
CA MET A 1 -1.81 -53.16 -31.91
C MET A 1 -1.32 -51.73 -32.16
N GLU A 2 -2.09 -50.79 -31.60
CA GLU A 2 -1.67 -49.92 -30.48
C GLU A 2 -0.77 -48.78 -30.94
N GLY A 3 -1.42 -47.69 -31.35
CA GLY A 3 -0.79 -46.40 -31.56
C GLY A 3 -0.53 -45.74 -30.21
N ASN A 4 0.74 -45.43 -29.96
CA ASN A 4 1.20 -44.66 -28.80
C ASN A 4 0.62 -43.23 -28.86
N ASN A 5 -0.52 -43.02 -28.20
CA ASN A 5 -0.97 -41.70 -27.78
C ASN A 5 -0.06 -41.24 -26.65
N ILE A 6 0.94 -40.43 -26.99
CA ILE A 6 1.79 -39.75 -26.02
C ILE A 6 0.90 -38.69 -25.35
N ILE A 7 0.46 -39.00 -24.14
CA ILE A 7 -0.24 -38.06 -23.26
C ILE A 7 0.76 -36.94 -22.97
N ASN A 8 0.51 -35.73 -23.51
CA ASN A 8 1.21 -34.52 -23.08
C ASN A 8 0.80 -34.20 -21.64
N THR A 9 1.41 -34.90 -20.69
CA THR A 9 1.39 -34.51 -19.29
C THR A 9 2.34 -33.32 -19.15
N THR A 10 1.80 -32.10 -19.21
CA THR A 10 2.53 -30.90 -18.78
C THR A 10 2.99 -31.17 -17.34
N PRO A 11 4.30 -31.31 -17.06
CA PRO A 11 4.73 -31.66 -15.71
C PRO A 11 4.40 -30.48 -14.78
N ALA A 12 3.58 -30.76 -13.77
CA ALA A 12 3.29 -29.84 -12.69
C ALA A 12 4.61 -29.33 -12.08
N GLY A 13 4.74 -28.00 -11.97
CA GLY A 13 5.69 -27.38 -11.04
C GLY A 13 7.14 -27.24 -11.48
N LYS A 14 7.46 -26.99 -12.76
CA LYS A 14 8.77 -26.39 -13.06
C LYS A 14 8.80 -24.94 -12.59
N VAL A 15 9.57 -24.71 -11.54
CA VAL A 15 9.98 -23.38 -11.10
C VAL A 15 10.55 -22.64 -12.31
N ASP A 16 9.88 -21.56 -12.71
CA ASP A 16 10.29 -20.76 -13.85
C ASP A 16 11.57 -19.98 -13.47
N ALA A 17 12.72 -20.51 -13.89
CA ALA A 17 14.03 -19.98 -13.56
C ALA A 17 14.17 -18.50 -13.95
N GLN A 18 13.50 -18.07 -15.02
CA GLN A 18 13.52 -16.68 -15.48
C GLN A 18 12.74 -15.74 -14.55
N LYS A 19 11.62 -16.20 -13.99
CA LYS A 19 10.88 -15.45 -12.96
C LYS A 19 11.69 -15.32 -11.67
N TRP A 20 12.40 -16.37 -11.27
CA TRP A 20 13.29 -16.32 -10.10
C TRP A 20 14.48 -15.40 -10.32
N LEU A 21 15.10 -15.43 -11.49
CA LEU A 21 16.18 -14.50 -11.81
C LEU A 21 15.68 -13.05 -11.72
N ARG A 22 14.53 -12.74 -12.34
CA ARG A 22 13.94 -11.39 -12.27
C ARG A 22 13.58 -10.97 -10.84
N PHE A 23 13.04 -11.89 -10.04
CA PHE A 23 12.77 -11.64 -8.64
C PHE A 23 14.05 -11.30 -7.88
N SER A 24 15.11 -12.11 -8.05
CA SER A 24 16.42 -11.89 -7.43
C SER A 24 17.07 -10.58 -7.90
N GLU A 25 16.97 -10.23 -9.18
CA GLU A 25 17.43 -8.94 -9.72
C GLU A 25 16.75 -7.76 -9.01
N VAL A 26 15.41 -7.78 -8.95
CA VAL A 26 14.62 -6.71 -8.33
C VAL A 26 14.90 -6.64 -6.84
N LEU A 27 14.95 -7.79 -6.15
CA LEU A 27 15.24 -7.86 -4.73
C LEU A 27 16.63 -7.30 -4.42
N THR A 28 17.66 -7.77 -5.13
CA THR A 28 19.05 -7.35 -4.90
C THR A 28 19.23 -5.86 -5.20
N LEU A 29 18.65 -5.36 -6.29
CA LEU A 29 18.74 -3.93 -6.61
C LEU A 29 18.01 -3.07 -5.59
N SER A 30 16.82 -3.49 -5.16
CA SER A 30 16.03 -2.76 -4.16
C SER A 30 16.72 -2.74 -2.80
N LEU A 31 17.28 -3.89 -2.36
CA LEU A 31 18.07 -3.98 -1.13
C LEU A 31 19.35 -3.16 -1.23
N GLY A 32 20.06 -3.24 -2.36
CA GLY A 32 21.27 -2.45 -2.59
C GLY A 32 20.99 -0.94 -2.54
N ALA A 33 19.91 -0.49 -3.19
CA ALA A 33 19.47 0.90 -3.12
C ALA A 33 19.09 1.31 -1.69
N GLY A 34 18.31 0.49 -0.99
CA GLY A 34 17.92 0.75 0.40
C GLY A 34 19.11 0.82 1.36
N LEU A 35 20.06 -0.11 1.25
CA LEU A 35 21.29 -0.11 2.05
C LEU A 35 22.18 1.08 1.73
N LEU A 36 22.28 1.49 0.46
CA LEU A 36 23.02 2.68 0.06
C LEU A 36 22.40 3.95 0.67
N LEU A 37 21.08 4.10 0.58
CA LEU A 37 20.35 5.23 1.16
C LEU A 37 20.50 5.26 2.70
N SER A 38 20.38 4.11 3.35
CA SER A 38 20.62 3.98 4.79
C SER A 38 22.07 4.31 5.16
N GLY A 39 23.04 3.84 4.37
CA GLY A 39 24.46 4.15 4.52
C GLY A 39 24.74 5.65 4.42
N ILE A 40 24.07 6.37 3.51
CA ILE A 40 24.17 7.84 3.41
C ILE A 40 23.68 8.49 4.71
N ILE A 41 22.54 8.06 5.25
CA ILE A 41 22.00 8.62 6.50
C ILE A 41 22.98 8.39 7.65
N PHE A 42 23.49 7.16 7.82
CA PHE A 42 24.45 6.85 8.87
C PHE A 42 25.80 7.53 8.69
N PHE A 43 26.26 7.71 7.45
CA PHE A 43 27.45 8.48 7.16
C PHE A 43 27.33 9.91 7.68
N PHE A 44 26.18 10.57 7.45
CA PHE A 44 25.93 11.91 7.99
C PHE A 44 25.76 11.93 9.50
N ALA A 45 25.07 10.94 10.08
CA ALA A 45 24.89 10.84 11.51
C ALA A 45 26.24 10.71 12.24
N TYR A 46 27.11 9.83 11.76
CA TYR A 46 28.44 9.61 12.35
C TYR A 46 29.38 10.81 12.16
N ASN A 47 29.40 11.39 10.96
CA ASN A 47 30.31 12.50 10.62
C ASN A 47 29.67 13.88 10.81
N TRP A 48 28.63 14.00 11.64
CA TRP A 48 27.84 15.23 11.72
C TRP A 48 28.68 16.43 12.15
N GLU A 49 29.51 16.27 13.17
CA GLU A 49 30.31 17.38 13.70
C GLU A 49 31.55 17.68 12.86
N THR A 50 32.06 16.70 12.11
CA THR A 50 33.34 16.80 11.41
C THR A 50 33.22 17.40 10.00
N ILE A 51 32.10 17.19 9.31
CA ILE A 51 31.91 17.64 7.93
C ILE A 51 31.38 19.07 7.89
N HIS A 52 32.04 19.94 7.14
CA HIS A 52 31.55 21.31 6.92
C HIS A 52 30.18 21.33 6.21
N ARG A 53 29.29 22.26 6.59
CA ARG A 53 27.90 22.33 6.10
C ARG A 53 27.76 22.29 4.57
N PHE A 54 28.65 22.97 3.84
CA PHE A 54 28.60 22.99 2.37
C PHE A 54 28.98 21.64 1.76
N VAL A 55 29.88 20.90 2.40
CA VAL A 55 30.25 19.55 1.95
C VAL A 55 29.08 18.61 2.17
N LYS A 56 28.37 18.72 3.31
CA LYS A 56 27.16 17.91 3.55
C LYS A 56 26.11 18.11 2.46
N MET A 57 25.78 19.38 2.18
CA MET A 57 24.83 19.74 1.13
C MET A 57 25.32 19.32 -0.26
N GLY A 58 26.61 19.52 -0.54
CA GLY A 58 27.24 19.17 -1.81
C GLY A 58 27.20 17.67 -2.10
N ILE A 59 27.40 16.81 -1.10
CA ILE A 59 27.32 15.35 -1.26
C ILE A 59 25.90 14.95 -1.67
N VAL A 60 24.87 15.39 -0.94
CA VAL A 60 23.48 15.01 -1.26
C VAL A 60 23.05 15.61 -2.60
N ALA A 61 23.42 16.86 -2.89
CA ALA A 61 23.14 17.50 -4.18
C ALA A 61 23.83 16.77 -5.35
N ALA A 62 25.08 16.31 -5.17
CA ALA A 62 25.80 15.55 -6.19
C ALA A 62 25.14 14.19 -6.45
N LEU A 63 24.64 13.51 -5.40
CA LEU A 63 23.90 12.25 -5.53
C LEU A 63 22.53 12.45 -6.21
N LEU A 64 21.83 13.54 -5.89
CA LEU A 64 20.59 13.91 -6.58
C LEU A 64 20.85 14.19 -8.06
N LEU A 65 21.89 14.98 -8.36
CA LEU A 65 22.25 15.29 -9.74
C LEU A 65 22.68 14.04 -10.51
N SER A 66 23.46 13.15 -9.89
CA SER A 66 23.92 11.92 -10.54
C SER A 66 22.76 10.96 -10.84
N THR A 67 21.81 10.80 -9.90
CA THR A 67 20.60 9.99 -10.12
C THR A 67 19.71 10.60 -11.19
N PHE A 68 19.51 11.92 -11.20
CA PHE A 68 18.78 12.62 -12.26
C PHE A 68 19.43 12.42 -13.63
N VAL A 69 20.74 12.65 -13.75
CA VAL A 69 21.49 12.46 -15.01
C VAL A 69 21.41 11.01 -15.46
N ALA A 70 21.53 10.05 -14.54
CA ALA A 70 21.41 8.63 -14.86
C ALA A 70 20.03 8.29 -15.44
N VAL A 71 18.94 8.76 -14.81
CA VAL A 71 17.57 8.54 -15.30
C VAL A 71 17.34 9.11 -16.69
N VAL A 72 17.93 10.27 -16.99
CA VAL A 72 17.71 10.98 -18.26
C VAL A 72 18.61 10.48 -19.40
N LYS A 73 19.87 10.13 -19.10
CA LYS A 73 20.89 9.88 -20.13
C LYS A 73 21.23 8.42 -20.33
N VAL A 74 21.04 7.57 -19.31
CA VAL A 74 21.44 6.17 -19.39
C VAL A 74 20.23 5.33 -19.82
N PRO A 75 20.32 4.55 -20.91
CA PRO A 75 19.26 3.63 -21.28
C PRO A 75 19.19 2.51 -20.23
N MET A 76 18.04 2.39 -19.56
CA MET A 76 17.79 1.42 -18.49
C MET A 76 16.54 0.60 -18.78
N ARG A 77 16.46 -0.62 -18.24
CA ARG A 77 15.19 -1.36 -18.13
C ARG A 77 14.21 -0.55 -17.26
N ASP A 78 12.92 -0.56 -17.59
CA ASP A 78 11.92 0.28 -16.92
C ASP A 78 11.91 0.14 -15.39
N TRP A 79 12.01 -1.08 -14.87
CA TRP A 79 12.01 -1.32 -13.43
C TRP A 79 13.28 -0.79 -12.74
N VAL A 80 14.43 -0.82 -13.41
CA VAL A 80 15.68 -0.22 -12.91
C VAL A 80 15.53 1.29 -12.89
N ARG A 81 15.02 1.89 -13.97
CA ARG A 81 14.72 3.34 -14.05
C ARG A 81 13.81 3.76 -12.90
N ASN A 82 12.75 2.99 -12.64
CA ASN A 82 11.78 3.30 -11.59
C ASN A 82 12.37 3.19 -10.17
N ILE A 83 13.25 2.22 -9.91
CA ILE A 83 13.98 2.13 -8.62
C ILE A 83 14.96 3.30 -8.48
N THR A 84 15.62 3.74 -9.55
CA THR A 84 16.49 4.92 -9.53
C THR A 84 15.69 6.19 -9.28
N ILE A 85 14.53 6.37 -9.92
CA ILE A 85 13.62 7.50 -9.65
C ILE A 85 13.13 7.47 -8.20
N PHE A 86 12.76 6.29 -7.67
CA PHE A 86 12.35 6.19 -6.26
C PHE A 86 13.51 6.58 -5.33
N SER A 87 14.72 6.11 -5.61
CA SER A 87 15.91 6.49 -4.84
C SER A 87 16.16 8.00 -4.87
N MET A 88 15.99 8.63 -6.04
CA MET A 88 16.05 10.08 -6.21
C MET A 88 14.98 10.79 -5.37
N CYS A 89 13.73 10.31 -5.36
CA CYS A 89 12.65 10.86 -4.54
C CYS A 89 12.96 10.77 -3.03
N ILE A 90 13.66 9.71 -2.58
CA ILE A 90 14.12 9.60 -1.19
C ILE A 90 15.21 10.62 -0.88
N LEU A 91 16.18 10.78 -1.79
CA LEU A 91 17.25 11.76 -1.65
C LEU A 91 16.72 13.21 -1.59
N VAL A 92 15.59 13.51 -2.25
CA VAL A 92 14.94 14.83 -2.13
C VAL A 92 14.52 15.10 -0.68
N GLY A 93 13.91 14.12 0.00
CA GLY A 93 13.57 14.26 1.42
C GLY A 93 14.80 14.39 2.32
N ALA A 94 15.83 13.57 2.05
CA ALA A 94 17.09 13.67 2.78
C ALA A 94 17.74 15.06 2.62
N PHE A 95 17.69 15.64 1.42
CA PHE A 95 18.17 16.98 1.14
C PHE A 95 17.38 18.05 1.92
N LEU A 96 16.04 17.98 1.91
CA LEU A 96 15.19 18.90 2.65
C LEU A 96 15.41 18.81 4.17
N ALA A 97 15.52 17.60 4.71
CA ALA A 97 15.80 17.36 6.13
C ALA A 97 17.18 17.91 6.52
N LEU A 98 18.20 17.63 5.71
CA LEU A 98 19.55 18.13 5.94
C LEU A 98 19.60 19.67 5.89
N PHE A 99 18.91 20.28 4.93
CA PHE A 99 18.79 21.73 4.82
C PHE A 99 18.13 22.33 6.07
N GLY A 100 17.01 21.78 6.52
CA GLY A 100 16.30 22.22 7.72
C GLY A 100 17.17 22.12 8.98
N GLN A 101 17.95 21.06 9.12
CA GLN A 101 18.87 20.88 10.26
C GLN A 101 20.08 21.83 10.23
N ILE A 102 20.71 22.01 9.07
CA ILE A 102 21.91 22.85 8.93
C ILE A 102 21.59 24.33 9.12
N TYR A 103 20.50 24.80 8.52
CA TYR A 103 20.13 26.22 8.54
C TYR A 103 19.09 26.57 9.60
N GLN A 104 18.61 25.58 10.36
CA GLN A 104 17.62 25.77 11.44
C GLN A 104 16.46 26.65 10.96
N THR A 105 15.86 26.28 9.83
CA THR A 105 14.85 27.10 9.14
C THR A 105 13.57 27.33 9.94
N GLY A 106 13.46 26.75 11.14
CA GLY A 106 12.26 26.80 11.98
C GLY A 106 11.06 26.11 11.35
N ALA A 107 11.23 25.44 10.21
CA ALA A 107 10.16 24.74 9.52
C ALA A 107 9.68 23.57 10.40
N ASP A 108 8.38 23.51 10.63
CA ASP A 108 7.76 22.40 11.32
C ASP A 108 7.78 21.13 10.45
N SER A 109 7.51 19.99 11.09
CA SER A 109 7.49 18.70 10.40
C SER A 109 6.48 18.68 9.26
N TYR A 110 5.33 19.35 9.42
CA TYR A 110 4.33 19.50 8.37
C TYR A 110 4.92 20.13 7.10
N THR A 111 5.54 21.31 7.22
CA THR A 111 6.11 22.03 6.09
C THR A 111 7.18 21.20 5.38
N LEU A 112 7.98 20.45 6.13
CA LEU A 112 9.00 19.54 5.57
C LEU A 112 8.37 18.44 4.69
N PHE A 113 7.42 17.67 5.24
CA PHE A 113 6.83 16.54 4.49
C PHE A 113 5.92 17.00 3.35
N LEU A 114 5.23 18.14 3.50
CA LEU A 114 4.47 18.76 2.41
C LEU A 114 5.39 19.20 1.27
N SER A 115 6.48 19.91 1.59
CA SER A 115 7.47 20.34 0.59
C SER A 115 8.08 19.14 -0.12
N TRP A 116 8.36 18.06 0.61
CA TRP A 116 8.83 16.82 0.02
C TRP A 116 7.82 16.24 -0.96
N ALA A 117 6.54 16.12 -0.57
CA ALA A 117 5.48 15.61 -1.44
C ALA A 117 5.36 16.43 -2.73
N ILE A 118 5.34 17.77 -2.61
CA ILE A 118 5.28 18.68 -3.75
C ILE A 118 6.48 18.48 -4.68
N CYS A 119 7.70 18.38 -4.15
CA CYS A 119 8.90 18.21 -4.98
C CYS A 119 8.93 16.89 -5.74
N ILE A 120 8.30 15.83 -5.23
CA ILE A 120 8.35 14.50 -5.86
C ILE A 120 7.14 14.16 -6.73
N VAL A 121 6.04 14.91 -6.66
CA VAL A 121 4.76 14.55 -7.34
C VAL A 121 4.94 14.33 -8.85
N VAL A 122 5.72 15.17 -9.52
CA VAL A 122 6.00 15.03 -10.96
C VAL A 122 6.71 13.71 -11.26
N TRP A 123 7.66 13.32 -10.41
CA TRP A 123 8.43 12.08 -10.56
C TRP A 123 7.59 10.84 -10.27
N VAL A 124 6.68 10.93 -9.31
CA VAL A 124 5.70 9.88 -9.00
C VAL A 124 4.81 9.60 -10.21
N VAL A 125 4.31 10.65 -10.85
CA VAL A 125 3.47 10.54 -12.07
C VAL A 125 4.28 10.01 -13.25
N VAL A 126 5.50 10.51 -13.48
CA VAL A 126 6.37 10.11 -14.60
C VAL A 126 6.83 8.65 -14.48
N ALA A 127 7.16 8.18 -13.28
CA ALA A 127 7.58 6.80 -13.08
C ALA A 127 6.42 5.80 -13.20
N ASP A 128 5.19 6.24 -12.90
CA ASP A 128 3.97 5.43 -12.77
C ASP A 128 4.24 4.10 -12.04
N PHE A 129 5.01 4.18 -10.96
CA PHE A 129 5.53 3.03 -10.23
C PHE A 129 4.80 2.88 -8.90
N TYR A 130 4.00 1.83 -8.75
CA TYR A 130 3.10 1.67 -7.60
C TYR A 130 3.77 1.67 -6.21
N PRO A 131 4.98 1.10 -6.00
CA PRO A 131 5.71 1.29 -4.74
C PRO A 131 6.04 2.76 -4.44
N LEU A 132 6.37 3.55 -5.45
CA LEU A 132 6.58 4.99 -5.30
C LEU A 132 5.26 5.74 -5.05
N TRP A 133 4.15 5.30 -5.64
CA TRP A 133 2.82 5.80 -5.28
C TRP A 133 2.46 5.52 -3.82
N ILE A 134 2.75 4.33 -3.28
CA ILE A 134 2.55 4.03 -1.85
C ILE A 134 3.35 4.98 -0.99
N PHE A 135 4.62 5.17 -1.33
CA PHE A 135 5.49 6.11 -0.63
C PHE A 135 4.91 7.54 -0.65
N PHE A 136 4.46 8.00 -1.82
CA PHE A 136 3.84 9.31 -1.97
C PHE A 136 2.53 9.45 -1.18
N ILE A 137 1.64 8.44 -1.23
CA ILE A 137 0.40 8.45 -0.45
C ILE A 137 0.72 8.50 1.04
N GLY A 138 1.62 7.65 1.53
CA GLY A 138 2.07 7.66 2.93
C GLY A 138 2.66 9.01 3.34
N LEU A 139 3.45 9.64 2.46
CA LEU A 139 4.00 10.97 2.66
C LEU A 139 2.90 12.05 2.74
N THR A 140 1.88 11.98 1.89
CA THR A 140 0.73 12.91 1.95
C THR A 140 -0.12 12.72 3.20
N MET A 141 -0.33 11.47 3.65
CA MET A 141 -1.03 11.18 4.90
C MET A 141 -0.24 11.69 6.10
N LEU A 142 1.08 11.47 6.10
CA LEU A 142 1.96 11.96 7.16
C LEU A 142 1.97 13.49 7.22
N ALA A 143 2.08 14.16 6.06
CA ALA A 143 1.98 15.62 6.00
C ALA A 143 0.64 16.09 6.56
N TYR A 144 -0.48 15.49 6.13
CA TYR A 144 -1.80 15.83 6.65
C TYR A 144 -1.91 15.67 8.17
N GLY A 145 -1.45 14.54 8.72
CA GLY A 145 -1.47 14.28 10.16
C GLY A 145 -0.56 15.18 11.00
N LEU A 146 0.37 15.90 10.38
CA LEU A 146 1.28 16.82 11.07
C LEU A 146 0.80 18.28 11.05
N ILE A 147 -0.34 18.58 10.41
CA ILE A 147 -0.88 19.95 10.37
C ILE A 147 -1.15 20.42 11.82
N PRO A 148 -0.51 21.51 12.29
CA PRO A 148 -0.58 21.91 13.71
C PRO A 148 -2.00 22.22 14.22
N SER A 149 -2.89 22.64 13.33
CA SER A 149 -4.26 23.05 13.65
C SER A 149 -5.31 21.96 13.45
N VAL A 150 -4.95 20.83 12.85
CA VAL A 150 -5.91 19.76 12.55
C VAL A 150 -6.02 18.84 13.76
N LYS A 151 -7.23 18.71 14.31
CA LYS A 151 -7.53 17.60 15.21
C LYS A 151 -7.52 16.34 14.37
N LEU A 152 -6.61 15.43 14.67
CA LEU A 152 -6.38 14.22 13.88
C LEU A 152 -7.67 13.37 13.84
N GLY A 153 -8.41 13.42 12.74
CA GLY A 153 -9.64 12.66 12.53
C GLY A 153 -9.38 11.43 11.65
N PHE A 154 -9.78 10.24 12.11
CA PHE A 154 -9.72 9.01 11.30
C PHE A 154 -10.52 9.15 9.99
N THR A 155 -11.60 9.93 10.02
CA THR A 155 -12.44 10.25 8.86
C THR A 155 -11.66 10.91 7.73
N ASP A 156 -10.78 11.86 8.04
CA ASP A 156 -10.00 12.55 7.02
C ASP A 156 -9.05 11.60 6.29
N PHE A 157 -8.38 10.70 7.02
CA PHE A 157 -7.54 9.66 6.42
C PHE A 157 -8.34 8.71 5.54
N VAL A 158 -9.56 8.34 5.96
CA VAL A 158 -10.47 7.53 5.17
C VAL A 158 -10.91 8.26 3.89
N VAL A 159 -11.25 9.54 3.98
CA VAL A 159 -11.62 10.37 2.83
C VAL A 159 -10.45 10.49 1.86
N ILE A 160 -9.25 10.85 2.33
CA ILE A 160 -8.06 10.98 1.47
C ILE A 160 -7.74 9.64 0.80
N THR A 161 -7.80 8.52 1.54
CA THR A 161 -7.55 7.19 0.98
C THR A 161 -8.60 6.82 -0.06
N SER A 162 -9.87 7.17 0.19
CA SER A 162 -10.97 6.96 -0.76
C SER A 162 -10.81 7.78 -2.03
N LEU A 163 -10.31 9.03 -1.93
CA LEU A 163 -9.96 9.85 -3.10
C LEU A 163 -8.86 9.19 -3.94
N PHE A 164 -7.84 8.61 -3.31
CA PHE A 164 -6.82 7.85 -4.03
C PHE A 164 -7.40 6.59 -4.69
N ILE A 165 -8.26 5.83 -4.00
CA ILE A 165 -8.95 4.67 -4.59
C ILE A 165 -9.72 5.08 -5.85
N LEU A 166 -10.52 6.15 -5.77
CA LEU A 166 -11.25 6.69 -6.91
C LEU A 166 -10.30 7.13 -8.03
N PHE A 167 -9.24 7.86 -7.69
CA PHE A 167 -8.22 8.27 -8.65
C PHE A 167 -7.65 7.06 -9.41
N PHE A 168 -7.24 5.98 -8.74
CA PHE A 168 -6.66 4.82 -9.42
C PHE A 168 -7.66 3.96 -10.18
N GLU A 169 -8.94 3.93 -9.80
CA GLU A 169 -9.97 3.20 -10.53
C GLU A 169 -10.39 3.93 -11.82
N PHE A 170 -10.38 5.27 -11.81
CA PHE A 170 -10.83 6.08 -12.95
C PHE A 170 -9.69 6.62 -13.83
N SER A 171 -8.50 6.89 -13.27
CA SER A 171 -7.40 7.52 -14.03
C SER A 171 -6.93 6.74 -15.27
N PRO A 172 -6.93 5.40 -15.34
CA PRO A 172 -6.57 4.70 -16.57
C PRO A 172 -7.57 4.93 -17.72
N LYS A 173 -8.80 5.37 -17.41
CA LYS A 173 -9.82 5.72 -18.42
C LYS A 173 -9.69 7.16 -18.91
N LEU A 174 -9.07 8.03 -18.11
CA LEU A 174 -8.99 9.47 -18.35
C LEU A 174 -7.61 9.93 -18.85
N ILE A 175 -6.55 9.23 -18.47
CA ILE A 175 -5.16 9.62 -18.74
C ILE A 175 -4.55 8.62 -19.73
N PRO A 176 -4.25 9.04 -20.97
CA PRO A 176 -3.56 8.19 -21.94
C PRO A 176 -2.23 7.67 -21.39
N HIS A 177 -1.91 6.40 -21.69
CA HIS A 177 -0.67 5.72 -21.27
C HIS A 177 -0.47 5.48 -19.77
N LYS A 178 -1.42 5.85 -18.91
CA LYS A 178 -1.36 5.47 -17.49
C LYS A 178 -1.60 3.96 -17.31
N SER A 179 -0.76 3.31 -16.51
CA SER A 179 -0.93 1.90 -16.21
C SER A 179 -2.17 1.65 -15.33
N VAL A 180 -2.76 0.46 -15.47
CA VAL A 180 -3.86 0.02 -14.60
C VAL A 180 -3.29 -0.41 -13.25
N ALA A 181 -3.93 0.05 -12.17
CA ALA A 181 -3.52 -0.28 -10.82
C ALA A 181 -3.52 -1.81 -10.58
N PRO A 182 -2.40 -2.39 -10.13
CA PRO A 182 -2.33 -3.82 -9.91
C PRO A 182 -3.20 -4.22 -8.71
N LYS A 183 -3.73 -5.45 -8.74
CA LYS A 183 -4.67 -5.94 -7.72
C LYS A 183 -4.14 -5.76 -6.30
N TRP A 184 -2.87 -6.08 -6.05
CA TRP A 184 -2.26 -5.97 -4.71
C TRP A 184 -2.25 -4.53 -4.17
N PHE A 185 -2.08 -3.54 -5.05
CA PHE A 185 -2.04 -2.13 -4.69
C PHE A 185 -3.45 -1.64 -4.31
N MET A 186 -4.46 -2.00 -5.11
CA MET A 186 -5.85 -1.69 -4.75
C MET A 186 -6.29 -2.42 -3.48
N THR A 187 -5.89 -3.70 -3.31
CA THR A 187 -6.14 -4.42 -2.06
C THR A 187 -5.57 -3.66 -0.87
N LEU A 188 -4.34 -3.15 -0.97
CA LEU A 188 -3.71 -2.39 0.10
C LEU A 188 -4.51 -1.13 0.45
N LEU A 189 -4.88 -0.31 -0.53
CA LEU A 189 -5.62 0.93 -0.29
C LEU A 189 -7.00 0.68 0.37
N PHE A 190 -7.77 -0.27 -0.17
CA PHE A 190 -9.05 -0.65 0.43
C PHE A 190 -8.86 -1.24 1.83
N SER A 191 -7.80 -2.03 2.06
CA SER A 191 -7.52 -2.59 3.39
C SER A 191 -7.23 -1.48 4.40
N VAL A 192 -6.42 -0.48 4.04
CA VAL A 192 -6.14 0.68 4.90
C VAL A 192 -7.43 1.46 5.21
N ALA A 193 -8.21 1.80 4.19
CA ALA A 193 -9.48 2.51 4.38
C ALA A 193 -10.46 1.72 5.27
N TYR A 194 -10.55 0.40 5.07
CA TYR A 194 -11.41 -0.46 5.85
C TYR A 194 -10.93 -0.63 7.29
N THR A 195 -9.63 -0.78 7.55
CA THR A 195 -9.10 -0.86 8.91
C THR A 195 -9.40 0.43 9.70
N LEU A 196 -9.24 1.60 9.08
CA LEU A 196 -9.60 2.87 9.70
C LEU A 196 -11.11 2.96 9.99
N ALA A 197 -11.96 2.48 9.07
CA ALA A 197 -13.40 2.38 9.29
C ALA A 197 -13.76 1.44 10.45
N VAL A 198 -13.08 0.29 10.57
CA VAL A 198 -13.25 -0.63 11.71
C VAL A 198 -12.88 0.07 13.01
N ILE A 199 -11.73 0.75 13.09
CA ILE A 199 -11.31 1.50 14.29
C ILE A 199 -12.37 2.54 14.69
N MET A 200 -12.94 3.28 13.73
CA MET A 200 -14.00 4.25 14.02
C MET A 200 -15.27 3.58 14.56
N ILE A 201 -15.68 2.44 13.98
CA ILE A 201 -16.80 1.65 14.51
C ILE A 201 -16.50 1.17 15.93
N SER A 202 -15.27 0.70 16.20
CA SER A 202 -14.82 0.26 17.52
C SER A 202 -14.93 1.38 18.55
N ILE A 203 -14.48 2.60 18.21
CA ILE A 203 -14.61 3.77 19.10
C ILE A 203 -16.08 4.05 19.41
N VAL A 204 -16.98 3.99 18.42
CA VAL A 204 -18.42 4.17 18.64
C VAL A 204 -19.02 3.07 19.54
N ILE A 205 -18.53 1.83 19.48
CA ILE A 205 -19.01 0.74 20.35
C ILE A 205 -18.69 1.02 21.83
N PHE A 206 -17.48 1.51 22.13
CA PHE A 206 -17.00 1.67 23.51
C PHE A 206 -17.30 3.06 24.10
N ASP A 207 -17.10 4.11 23.31
CA ASP A 207 -17.19 5.51 23.74
C ASP A 207 -18.46 6.20 23.24
N GLY A 208 -19.27 5.52 22.41
CA GLY A 208 -20.49 6.09 21.86
C GLY A 208 -20.21 7.22 20.85
N PHE A 209 -21.22 8.06 20.63
CA PHE A 209 -21.14 9.22 19.72
C PHE A 209 -20.58 10.48 20.40
N ASP A 210 -20.05 10.37 21.61
CA ASP A 210 -19.46 11.51 22.33
C ASP A 210 -18.07 11.88 21.78
N PHE A 211 -17.38 10.90 21.18
CA PHE A 211 -16.02 11.05 20.64
C PHE A 211 -15.96 11.09 19.11
N ILE A 212 -16.98 10.55 18.45
CA ILE A 212 -17.09 10.42 17.00
C ILE A 212 -18.48 10.86 16.56
N ASP A 213 -18.56 11.77 15.59
CA ASP A 213 -19.84 12.27 15.10
C ASP A 213 -20.58 11.19 14.29
N GLY A 214 -21.91 11.29 14.20
CA GLY A 214 -22.72 10.36 13.38
C GLY A 214 -22.30 10.31 11.90
N TRP A 215 -21.66 11.36 11.41
CA TRP A 215 -21.08 11.44 10.07
C TRP A 215 -19.92 10.45 9.87
N ASP A 216 -19.00 10.38 10.82
CA ASP A 216 -17.82 9.51 10.78
C ASP A 216 -18.22 8.03 10.80
N PHE A 217 -19.23 7.70 11.61
CA PHE A 217 -19.84 6.37 11.62
C PHE A 217 -20.47 6.03 10.27
N SER A 218 -21.21 6.97 9.67
CA SER A 218 -21.84 6.79 8.36
C SER A 218 -20.81 6.54 7.25
N ILE A 219 -19.69 7.28 7.26
CA ILE A 219 -18.56 7.06 6.35
C ILE A 219 -17.95 5.67 6.55
N SER A 220 -17.79 5.23 7.80
CA SER A 220 -17.22 3.93 8.13
C SER A 220 -18.07 2.78 7.58
N ILE A 221 -19.39 2.88 7.69
CA ILE A 221 -20.32 1.92 7.08
C ILE A 221 -20.25 1.96 5.56
N ALA A 222 -20.21 3.15 4.95
CA ALA A 222 -20.10 3.30 3.50
C ALA A 222 -18.80 2.67 2.94
N VAL A 223 -17.68 2.87 3.61
CA VAL A 223 -16.38 2.29 3.24
C VAL A 223 -16.36 0.78 3.41
N SER A 224 -16.99 0.27 4.48
CA SER A 224 -17.17 -1.17 4.69
C SER A 224 -17.99 -1.81 3.57
N ALA A 225 -19.10 -1.18 3.18
CA ALA A 225 -19.93 -1.63 2.06
C ALA A 225 -19.17 -1.56 0.72
N ALA A 226 -18.45 -0.47 0.47
CA ALA A 226 -17.64 -0.29 -0.74
C ALA A 226 -16.51 -1.35 -0.84
N THR A 227 -15.88 -1.67 0.29
CA THR A 227 -14.84 -2.71 0.38
C THR A 227 -15.39 -4.08 0.03
N LEU A 228 -16.54 -4.45 0.61
CA LEU A 228 -17.22 -5.71 0.30
C LEU A 228 -17.63 -5.78 -1.17
N PHE A 229 -18.25 -4.71 -1.68
CA PHE A 229 -18.69 -4.60 -3.06
C PHE A 229 -17.51 -4.77 -4.03
N TYR A 230 -16.40 -4.06 -3.78
CA TYR A 230 -15.20 -4.17 -4.60
C TYR A 230 -14.58 -5.57 -4.54
N ALA A 231 -14.55 -6.19 -3.36
CA ALA A 231 -14.05 -7.56 -3.18
C ALA A 231 -14.83 -8.58 -4.02
N PHE A 232 -16.16 -8.48 -4.05
CA PHE A 232 -17.00 -9.34 -4.90
C PHE A 232 -16.84 -9.02 -6.39
N MET A 233 -16.92 -7.75 -6.77
CA MET A 233 -16.85 -7.32 -8.18
C MET A 233 -15.53 -7.72 -8.85
N LYS A 234 -14.40 -7.58 -8.14
CA LYS A 234 -13.07 -7.92 -8.66
C LYS A 234 -12.62 -9.34 -8.28
N ARG A 235 -13.49 -10.12 -7.62
CA ARG A 235 -13.19 -11.47 -7.07
C ARG A 235 -11.85 -11.49 -6.31
N ASN A 236 -11.67 -10.50 -5.43
CA ASN A 236 -10.44 -10.27 -4.71
C ASN A 236 -10.48 -10.97 -3.35
N LEU A 237 -9.95 -12.20 -3.31
CA LEU A 237 -9.99 -13.04 -2.11
C LEU A 237 -9.29 -12.39 -0.92
N MET A 238 -8.15 -11.75 -1.14
CA MET A 238 -7.40 -11.11 -0.05
C MET A 238 -8.21 -9.99 0.60
N LEU A 239 -8.90 -9.18 -0.20
CA LEU A 239 -9.73 -8.11 0.34
C LEU A 239 -10.98 -8.65 1.04
N TYR A 240 -11.59 -9.70 0.51
CA TYR A 240 -12.72 -10.38 1.17
C TYR A 240 -12.31 -10.96 2.52
N SER A 241 -11.12 -11.56 2.63
CA SER A 241 -10.57 -12.04 3.90
C SER A 241 -10.42 -10.91 4.92
N VAL A 242 -9.85 -9.77 4.49
CA VAL A 242 -9.68 -8.59 5.35
C VAL A 242 -11.04 -8.08 5.84
N PHE A 243 -12.04 -8.02 4.95
CA PHE A 243 -13.41 -7.65 5.30
C PHE A 243 -13.99 -8.60 6.36
N CYS A 244 -13.91 -9.92 6.15
CA CYS A 244 -14.43 -10.89 7.11
C CYS A 244 -13.74 -10.80 8.48
N ILE A 245 -12.44 -10.54 8.51
CA ILE A 245 -11.69 -10.34 9.76
C ILE A 245 -12.23 -9.10 10.49
N GLY A 246 -12.42 -7.96 9.81
CA GLY A 246 -12.96 -6.75 10.44
C GLY A 246 -14.39 -6.94 10.97
N VAL A 247 -15.25 -7.66 10.24
CA VAL A 247 -16.59 -8.03 10.74
C VAL A 247 -16.50 -8.90 11.99
N LEU A 248 -15.61 -9.89 12.02
CA LEU A 248 -15.40 -10.71 13.22
C LEU A 248 -14.90 -9.86 14.41
N THR A 249 -13.99 -8.92 14.17
CA THR A 249 -13.50 -7.98 15.19
C THR A 249 -14.65 -7.17 15.77
N ILE A 250 -15.51 -6.57 14.94
CA ILE A 250 -16.67 -5.78 15.38
C ILE A 250 -17.66 -6.64 16.19
N ILE A 251 -17.94 -7.87 15.75
CA ILE A 251 -18.82 -8.80 16.49
C ILE A 251 -18.23 -9.13 17.87
N TYR A 252 -16.92 -9.34 17.94
CA TYR A 252 -16.24 -9.63 19.19
C TYR A 252 -16.26 -8.44 20.15
N GLU A 253 -16.03 -7.23 19.65
CA GLU A 253 -16.11 -5.99 20.43
C GLU A 253 -17.52 -5.72 20.95
N LEU A 254 -18.55 -5.95 20.13
CA LEU A 254 -19.96 -5.89 20.56
C LEU A 254 -20.26 -6.90 21.68
N LEU A 255 -19.76 -8.13 21.56
CA LEU A 255 -19.94 -9.16 22.58
C LEU A 255 -19.28 -8.74 23.90
N ILE A 256 -18.05 -8.21 23.84
CA ILE A 256 -17.35 -7.67 25.01
C ILE A 256 -18.20 -6.57 25.66
N ARG A 257 -18.67 -5.60 24.87
CA ARG A 257 -19.43 -4.46 25.37
C ARG A 257 -20.77 -4.84 26.01
N ILE A 258 -21.47 -5.83 25.46
CA ILE A 258 -22.76 -6.30 26.02
C ILE A 258 -22.57 -7.04 27.34
N THR A 259 -21.46 -7.77 27.45
CA THR A 259 -21.23 -8.69 28.56
C THR A 259 -20.65 -7.98 29.78
N ASP A 260 -19.70 -7.06 29.55
CA ASP A 260 -19.02 -6.25 30.58
C ASP A 260 -18.49 -7.05 31.80
N ASP A 261 -18.11 -8.31 31.57
CA ASP A 261 -17.59 -9.24 32.59
C ASP A 261 -16.30 -9.89 32.11
N TRP A 262 -15.23 -9.74 32.89
CA TRP A 262 -13.89 -10.21 32.52
C TRP A 262 -13.79 -11.74 32.38
N VAL A 263 -14.57 -12.51 33.14
CA VAL A 263 -14.58 -13.98 33.06
C VAL A 263 -15.20 -14.40 31.74
N VAL A 264 -16.35 -13.81 31.39
CA VAL A 264 -17.02 -14.11 30.13
C VAL A 264 -16.20 -13.63 28.93
N MET A 265 -15.45 -12.53 29.06
CA MET A 265 -14.51 -12.07 28.02
C MET A 265 -13.41 -13.11 27.72
N ILE A 266 -12.85 -13.76 28.75
CA ILE A 266 -11.86 -14.84 28.57
C ILE A 266 -12.51 -16.03 27.86
N TRP A 267 -13.70 -16.45 28.31
CA TRP A 267 -14.38 -17.59 27.69
C TRP A 267 -14.88 -17.28 26.27
N ALA A 268 -15.20 -16.03 25.95
CA ALA A 268 -15.57 -15.56 24.62
C ALA A 268 -14.41 -15.60 23.62
N SER A 269 -13.15 -15.65 24.07
CA SER A 269 -11.99 -15.83 23.17
C SER A 269 -12.00 -17.20 22.47
N ILE A 270 -12.54 -18.24 23.11
CA ILE A 270 -12.63 -19.60 22.57
C ILE A 270 -13.53 -19.67 21.31
N PRO A 271 -14.81 -19.24 21.36
CA PRO A 271 -15.64 -19.20 20.16
C PRO A 271 -15.09 -18.24 19.11
N PHE A 272 -14.44 -17.13 19.50
CA PHE A 272 -13.78 -16.24 18.55
C PHE A 272 -12.65 -16.93 17.77
N MET A 273 -11.78 -17.69 18.45
CA MET A 273 -10.76 -18.52 17.79
C MET A 273 -11.38 -19.56 16.85
N ALA A 274 -12.50 -20.18 17.25
CA ALA A 274 -13.23 -21.10 16.39
C ALA A 274 -13.79 -20.39 15.14
N CYS A 275 -14.33 -19.18 15.27
CA CYS A 275 -14.79 -18.36 14.14
C CYS A 275 -13.66 -18.06 13.14
N ILE A 276 -12.44 -17.78 13.60
CA ILE A 276 -11.27 -17.58 12.73
C ILE A 276 -10.96 -18.87 11.95
N TYR A 277 -10.99 -20.03 12.61
CA TYR A 277 -10.79 -21.32 11.94
C TYR A 277 -11.86 -21.58 10.87
N PHE A 278 -13.14 -21.41 11.20
CA PHE A 278 -14.24 -21.59 10.25
C PHE A 278 -14.18 -20.57 9.11
N LEU A 279 -13.74 -19.34 9.37
CA LEU A 279 -13.48 -18.35 8.33
C LEU A 279 -12.41 -18.84 7.36
N GLY A 280 -11.31 -19.42 7.85
CA GLY A 280 -10.28 -20.01 6.99
C GLY A 280 -10.83 -21.07 6.05
N LYS A 281 -11.71 -21.96 6.56
CA LYS A 281 -12.40 -22.97 5.73
C LYS A 281 -13.32 -22.32 4.70
N HIS A 282 -14.15 -21.35 5.12
CA HIS A 282 -15.04 -20.59 4.24
C HIS A 282 -14.27 -19.90 3.12
N LEU A 283 -13.11 -19.30 3.41
CA LEU A 283 -12.28 -18.64 2.40
C LEU A 283 -11.69 -19.62 1.39
N ILE A 284 -11.35 -20.85 1.78
CA ILE A 284 -10.90 -21.90 0.86
C ILE A 284 -12.04 -22.29 -0.08
N ASP A 285 -13.24 -22.49 0.44
CA ASP A 285 -14.41 -22.86 -0.35
C ASP A 285 -14.81 -21.70 -1.30
N LYS A 286 -14.77 -20.46 -0.81
CA LYS A 286 -15.02 -19.26 -1.62
C LYS A 286 -14.00 -19.08 -2.74
N LYS A 287 -12.73 -19.38 -2.46
CA LYS A 287 -11.67 -19.39 -3.49
C LYS A 287 -12.00 -20.37 -4.60
N ARG A 288 -12.38 -21.61 -4.23
CA ARG A 288 -12.78 -22.65 -5.21
C ARG A 288 -13.98 -22.21 -6.04
N GLU A 289 -14.98 -21.60 -5.42
CA GLU A 289 -16.17 -21.06 -6.11
C GLU A 289 -15.78 -19.98 -7.14
N TRP A 290 -14.92 -19.03 -6.76
CA TRP A 290 -14.50 -17.95 -7.66
C TRP A 290 -13.56 -18.40 -8.77
N ASP A 291 -12.72 -19.41 -8.51
CA ASP A 291 -11.86 -20.03 -9.51
C ASP A 291 -12.66 -20.92 -10.48
N ALA A 292 -13.80 -21.48 -10.06
CA ALA A 292 -14.65 -22.34 -10.89
C ALA A 292 -15.49 -21.59 -11.93
N ILE A 293 -15.70 -20.27 -11.78
CA ILE A 293 -16.45 -19.46 -12.74
C ILE A 293 -15.50 -18.96 -13.84
N PRO A 294 -15.65 -19.40 -15.11
CA PRO A 294 -14.77 -18.96 -16.20
C PRO A 294 -14.70 -17.44 -16.28
N SER A 295 -13.48 -16.91 -16.48
CA SER A 295 -13.33 -15.48 -16.74
C SER A 295 -13.91 -15.14 -18.11
N ALA A 296 -14.58 -13.98 -18.26
CA ALA A 296 -15.20 -13.57 -19.52
C ALA A 296 -14.24 -13.62 -20.72
N ASN A 297 -12.94 -13.41 -20.49
CA ASN A 297 -11.89 -13.50 -21.52
C ASN A 297 -11.65 -14.95 -22.01
N GLN A 298 -11.83 -15.97 -21.18
CA GLN A 298 -11.71 -17.38 -21.58
C GLN A 298 -12.89 -17.84 -22.44
N GLN A 299 -14.05 -17.22 -22.28
CA GLN A 299 -15.22 -17.51 -23.11
C GLN A 299 -15.06 -16.93 -24.52
N THR A 300 -14.43 -15.76 -24.66
CA THR A 300 -14.17 -15.14 -25.98
C THR A 300 -13.06 -15.86 -26.76
N GLU A 301 -12.02 -16.37 -26.10
CA GLU A 301 -10.99 -17.20 -26.74
C GLU A 301 -11.52 -18.57 -27.19
N ASN A 302 -12.42 -19.18 -26.42
CA ASN A 302 -13.05 -20.45 -26.82
C ASN A 302 -14.06 -20.28 -27.97
N GLN A 303 -14.76 -19.14 -28.05
CA GLN A 303 -15.68 -18.84 -29.16
C GLN A 303 -14.98 -18.45 -30.47
N ASN A 304 -13.75 -17.96 -30.42
CA ASN A 304 -12.98 -17.62 -31.62
C ASN A 304 -12.16 -18.80 -32.16
N ASN A 305 -12.14 -19.93 -31.45
CA ASN A 305 -11.43 -21.16 -31.82
C ASN A 305 -12.38 -22.30 -32.23
N GLU A 306 -13.69 -22.05 -32.30
CA GLU A 306 -14.71 -22.89 -32.93
C GLU A 306 -15.15 -22.30 -34.27
#